data_AF-A0A1Y2UY53-F1
#
_entry.id   AF-A0A1Y2UY53-F1
#
_cell.length_a   1.000
_cell.length_b   1.000
_cell.length_c   1.000
_cell.angle_alpha   90.00
_cell.angle_beta   90.00
_cell.angle_gamma   90.00
#
_symmetry.space_group_name_H-M   'P 1'
#
loop_
_entity.id
_entity.type
_entity.pdbx_description
1 polymer ?
#
loop_
_entity_poly.entity_id
_entity_poly.type
_entity_poly.pdbx_seq_one_letter_code
_entity_poly.pdbx_strand_id
1 'polypeptide(L)'
;GDENFNEIDKKIIPTTTPAETLGASIEFFKQYPELTALSIASFGPIDTNPASEKYGYITDTPKVKWQNCNFVGTMTDALNIPVYWTTDVNGSVYGEYVNLKDKYDNPALVYYTLGTGVGAGAIQDGRFIGGISTPEMGHVRLQRHPVDLNFTGICPYHHDCLEGLVAGPTFKARLGISGEDVPDNHPVWDIMAYYVAQAAVQVTAILRPQKIIFGGSVSRPAFLERVRKQFAMLWNDYLPVGSLDEYIVNPSVPGNGSATLGNFALAKHLIEKDK
;
A
#
# COMPACT_ATOMS: atom_id res chain seq x y z
N GLY A 1 -20.13 0.91 3.43
CA GLY A 1 -20.17 2.15 4.22
C GLY A 1 -21.22 3.07 3.64
N ASP A 2 -21.48 4.19 4.29
CA ASP A 2 -22.42 5.22 3.83
C ASP A 2 -21.71 6.35 3.04
N GLU A 3 -22.47 7.36 2.60
CA GLU A 3 -21.98 8.54 1.87
C GLU A 3 -21.04 9.44 2.68
N ASN A 4 -20.99 9.25 4.00
CA ASN A 4 -20.11 9.95 4.94
C ASN A 4 -18.90 9.09 5.35
N PHE A 5 -18.70 7.95 4.67
CA PHE A 5 -17.61 7.01 4.89
C PHE A 5 -17.67 6.26 6.23
N ASN A 6 -18.85 6.20 6.87
CA ASN A 6 -19.04 5.37 8.06
C ASN A 6 -19.15 3.89 7.67
N GLU A 7 -18.50 3.01 8.44
CA GLU A 7 -18.65 1.56 8.27
C GLU A 7 -20.01 1.11 8.82
N ILE A 8 -20.86 0.56 7.94
CA ILE A 8 -22.19 0.03 8.30
C ILE A 8 -22.08 -1.42 8.77
N ASP A 9 -21.31 -2.23 8.03
CA ASP A 9 -21.08 -3.65 8.30
C ASP A 9 -19.74 -4.08 7.70
N LYS A 10 -19.16 -5.16 8.22
CA LYS A 10 -17.87 -5.69 7.84
C LYS A 10 -17.80 -7.20 8.00
N LYS A 11 -17.24 -7.86 7.00
CA LYS A 11 -16.89 -9.28 7.03
C LYS A 11 -15.45 -9.49 6.58
N ILE A 12 -14.70 -10.31 7.32
CA ILE A 12 -13.37 -10.76 6.92
C ILE A 12 -13.50 -12.18 6.36
N ILE A 13 -13.11 -12.35 5.10
CA ILE A 13 -13.17 -13.63 4.39
C ILE A 13 -11.74 -14.11 4.15
N PRO A 14 -11.36 -15.34 4.59
CA PRO A 14 -10.05 -15.89 4.29
C PRO A 14 -9.79 -15.97 2.78
N THR A 15 -8.62 -15.52 2.35
CA THR A 15 -8.20 -15.64 0.94
C THR A 15 -7.79 -17.08 0.65
N THR A 16 -8.65 -17.85 -0.01
CA THR A 16 -8.40 -19.25 -0.40
C THR A 16 -8.26 -19.35 -1.93
N THR A 17 -9.27 -19.87 -2.63
CA THR A 17 -9.39 -19.85 -4.09
C THR A 17 -10.21 -18.64 -4.53
N PRO A 18 -10.03 -18.12 -5.77
CA PRO A 18 -10.88 -17.06 -6.27
C PRO A 18 -12.37 -17.38 -6.20
N ALA A 19 -12.78 -18.59 -6.59
CA ALA A 19 -14.19 -18.99 -6.58
C ALA A 19 -14.82 -18.92 -5.18
N GLU A 20 -14.15 -19.48 -4.17
CA GLU A 20 -14.65 -19.47 -2.78
C GLU A 20 -14.63 -18.05 -2.19
N THR A 21 -13.53 -17.32 -2.34
CA THR A 21 -13.36 -16.00 -1.74
C THR A 21 -14.26 -14.96 -2.40
N LEU A 22 -14.33 -14.94 -3.73
CA LEU A 22 -15.22 -14.02 -4.46
C LEU A 22 -16.69 -14.40 -4.26
N GLY A 23 -17.02 -15.70 -4.27
CA GLY A 23 -18.37 -16.18 -3.98
C GLY A 23 -18.87 -15.70 -2.63
N ALA A 24 -18.10 -15.91 -1.57
CA ALA A 24 -18.43 -15.42 -0.22
C ALA A 24 -18.51 -13.89 -0.12
N SER A 25 -17.71 -13.17 -0.93
CA SER A 25 -17.74 -11.70 -0.98
C SER A 25 -19.01 -11.19 -1.66
N ILE A 26 -19.40 -11.82 -2.78
CA ILE A 26 -20.65 -11.55 -3.49
C ILE A 26 -21.85 -11.83 -2.59
N GLU A 27 -21.87 -12.97 -1.89
CA GLU A 27 -22.94 -13.31 -0.95
C GLU A 27 -23.10 -12.28 0.17
N PHE A 28 -22.00 -11.70 0.65
CA PHE A 28 -22.05 -10.62 1.62
C PHE A 28 -22.68 -9.35 1.02
N PHE A 29 -22.18 -8.88 -0.12
CA PHE A 29 -22.67 -7.63 -0.72
C PHE A 29 -24.11 -7.71 -1.25
N LYS A 30 -24.58 -8.89 -1.68
CA LYS A 30 -25.97 -9.10 -2.11
C LYS A 30 -27.02 -8.88 -1.01
N GLN A 31 -26.61 -8.81 0.25
CA GLN A 31 -27.52 -8.54 1.37
C GLN A 31 -27.97 -7.06 1.41
N TYR A 32 -27.30 -6.18 0.67
CA TYR A 32 -27.55 -4.73 0.64
C TYR A 32 -28.05 -4.31 -0.75
N PRO A 33 -29.36 -4.40 -1.04
CA PRO A 33 -29.93 -4.02 -2.34
C PRO A 33 -29.75 -2.53 -2.69
N GLU A 34 -29.45 -1.70 -1.70
CA GLU A 34 -29.14 -0.27 -1.83
C GLU A 34 -27.67 0.01 -2.18
N LEU A 35 -26.81 -1.01 -2.27
CA LEU A 35 -25.40 -0.83 -2.65
C LEU A 35 -25.31 -0.25 -4.07
N THR A 36 -24.72 0.93 -4.20
CA THR A 36 -24.70 1.70 -5.47
C THR A 36 -23.39 1.61 -6.24
N ALA A 37 -22.26 1.38 -5.56
CA ALA A 37 -20.96 1.17 -6.18
C ALA A 37 -20.05 0.38 -5.23
N LEU A 38 -19.01 -0.22 -5.81
CA LEU A 38 -17.97 -0.95 -5.09
C LEU A 38 -16.60 -0.35 -5.42
N SER A 39 -15.67 -0.37 -4.46
CA SER A 39 -14.25 -0.16 -4.74
C SER A 39 -13.47 -1.37 -4.24
N ILE A 40 -12.52 -1.80 -5.04
CA ILE A 40 -11.66 -2.93 -4.75
C ILE A 40 -10.21 -2.46 -4.83
N ALA A 41 -9.54 -2.50 -3.69
CA ALA A 41 -8.11 -2.28 -3.55
C ALA A 41 -7.44 -3.66 -3.38
N SER A 42 -6.83 -4.17 -4.44
CA SER A 42 -6.33 -5.55 -4.52
C SER A 42 -4.82 -5.63 -4.36
N PHE A 43 -4.35 -6.80 -3.90
CA PHE A 43 -2.93 -7.14 -4.03
C PHE A 43 -2.57 -7.38 -5.51
N GLY A 44 -1.31 -7.10 -5.84
CA GLY A 44 -0.81 -7.14 -7.22
C GLY A 44 0.07 -8.36 -7.58
N PRO A 45 0.64 -8.32 -8.80
CA PRO A 45 0.36 -7.32 -9.85
C PRO A 45 -1.08 -7.42 -10.39
N ILE A 46 -1.67 -6.27 -10.74
CA ILE A 46 -3.02 -6.19 -11.32
C ILE A 46 -2.98 -5.38 -12.62
N ASP A 47 -3.95 -5.63 -13.49
CA ASP A 47 -4.14 -4.83 -14.70
C ASP A 47 -5.20 -3.76 -14.45
N THR A 48 -4.75 -2.50 -14.38
CA THR A 48 -5.59 -1.32 -14.17
C THR A 48 -5.85 -0.54 -15.44
N ASN A 49 -5.33 -0.97 -16.60
CA ASN A 49 -5.48 -0.25 -17.86
C ASN A 49 -6.86 -0.56 -18.49
N PRO A 50 -7.79 0.40 -18.57
CA PRO A 50 -9.13 0.15 -19.11
C PRO A 50 -9.14 -0.27 -20.59
N ALA A 51 -8.05 0.00 -21.34
CA ALA A 51 -7.90 -0.43 -22.72
C ALA A 51 -7.35 -1.87 -22.87
N SER A 52 -6.96 -2.51 -21.77
CA SER A 52 -6.46 -3.89 -21.79
C SER A 52 -7.62 -4.90 -21.80
N GLU A 53 -7.49 -5.97 -22.59
CA GLU A 53 -8.41 -7.12 -22.55
C GLU A 53 -8.44 -7.81 -21.17
N LYS A 54 -7.40 -7.60 -20.35
CA LYS A 54 -7.29 -8.11 -18.99
C LYS A 54 -7.56 -7.06 -17.91
N TYR A 55 -8.17 -5.92 -18.25
CA TYR A 55 -8.59 -4.95 -17.24
C TYR A 55 -9.38 -5.62 -16.11
N GLY A 56 -9.00 -5.35 -14.85
CA GLY A 56 -9.68 -5.92 -13.69
C GLY A 56 -9.18 -7.30 -13.26
N TYR A 57 -8.08 -7.78 -13.85
CA TYR A 57 -7.48 -9.06 -13.49
C TYR A 57 -6.35 -8.90 -12.47
N ILE A 58 -6.20 -9.91 -11.61
CA ILE A 58 -4.92 -10.19 -10.96
C ILE A 58 -4.08 -11.02 -11.94
N THR A 59 -2.84 -10.60 -12.19
CA THR A 59 -1.97 -11.20 -13.21
C THR A 59 -0.92 -12.12 -12.59
N ASP A 60 0.34 -11.70 -12.48
CA ASP A 60 1.48 -12.58 -12.15
C ASP A 60 1.81 -12.58 -10.66
N THR A 61 0.81 -12.90 -9.84
CA THR A 61 0.94 -12.92 -8.38
C THR A 61 1.65 -14.20 -7.87
N PRO A 62 2.42 -14.15 -6.75
CA PRO A 62 2.97 -15.36 -6.12
C PRO A 62 1.89 -16.29 -5.54
N LYS A 63 0.65 -15.80 -5.37
CA LYS A 63 -0.50 -16.64 -4.98
C LYS A 63 -1.01 -17.38 -6.22
N VAL A 64 -0.39 -18.51 -6.58
CA VAL A 64 -0.64 -19.26 -7.83
C VAL A 64 -2.13 -19.42 -8.19
N LYS A 65 -3.01 -19.70 -7.22
CA LYS A 65 -4.46 -19.85 -7.44
C LYS A 65 -5.18 -18.59 -7.94
N TRP A 66 -4.57 -17.43 -7.78
CA TRP A 66 -5.12 -16.11 -8.13
C TRP A 66 -4.54 -15.54 -9.42
N GLN A 67 -3.61 -16.25 -10.06
CA GLN A 67 -3.04 -15.81 -11.34
C GLN A 67 -4.10 -15.81 -12.45
N ASN A 68 -4.11 -14.77 -13.28
CA ASN A 68 -5.08 -14.56 -14.35
C ASN A 68 -6.56 -14.62 -13.88
N CYS A 69 -6.85 -14.16 -12.67
CA CYS A 69 -8.19 -14.12 -12.11
C CYS A 69 -8.95 -12.86 -12.57
N ASN A 70 -10.08 -13.02 -13.27
CA ASN A 70 -10.98 -11.91 -13.63
C ASN A 70 -11.76 -11.43 -12.39
N PHE A 71 -11.16 -10.53 -11.59
CA PHE A 71 -11.78 -10.08 -10.35
C PHE A 71 -12.96 -9.15 -10.64
N VAL A 72 -12.70 -8.05 -11.36
CA VAL A 72 -13.72 -7.01 -11.58
C VAL A 72 -14.90 -7.58 -12.35
N GLY A 73 -14.67 -8.33 -13.43
CA GLY A 73 -15.75 -8.95 -14.20
C GLY A 73 -16.63 -9.85 -13.34
N THR A 74 -16.03 -10.70 -12.49
CA THR A 74 -16.78 -11.58 -11.58
C THR A 74 -17.67 -10.78 -10.62
N MET A 75 -17.18 -9.65 -10.08
CA MET A 75 -17.97 -8.81 -9.16
C MET A 75 -19.06 -8.02 -9.90
N THR A 76 -18.73 -7.46 -11.06
CA THR A 76 -19.66 -6.70 -11.89
C THR A 76 -20.81 -7.56 -12.41
N ASP A 77 -20.53 -8.76 -12.93
CA ASP A 77 -21.55 -9.69 -13.41
C ASP A 77 -22.54 -10.12 -12.30
N ALA A 78 -22.04 -10.24 -11.07
CA ALA A 78 -22.82 -10.74 -9.94
C ALA A 78 -23.61 -9.65 -9.20
N LEU A 79 -23.10 -8.42 -9.15
CA LEU A 79 -23.68 -7.31 -8.38
C LEU A 79 -24.36 -6.25 -9.26
N ASN A 80 -24.02 -6.18 -10.56
CA ASN A 80 -24.56 -5.23 -11.52
C ASN A 80 -24.45 -3.76 -11.07
N ILE A 81 -23.29 -3.40 -10.51
CA ILE A 81 -22.95 -2.04 -10.05
C ILE A 81 -21.55 -1.64 -10.54
N PRO A 82 -21.25 -0.33 -10.63
CA PRO A 82 -19.91 0.17 -10.91
C PRO A 82 -18.88 -0.32 -9.90
N VAL A 83 -17.67 -0.65 -10.38
CA VAL A 83 -16.56 -1.13 -9.56
C VAL A 83 -15.31 -0.28 -9.82
N TYR A 84 -14.75 0.33 -8.78
CA TYR A 84 -13.47 1.02 -8.85
C TYR A 84 -12.37 0.00 -8.62
N TRP A 85 -11.43 -0.11 -9.55
CA TRP A 85 -10.34 -1.09 -9.49
C TRP A 85 -9.00 -0.42 -9.27
N THR A 86 -8.31 -0.81 -8.20
CA THR A 86 -7.00 -0.24 -7.86
C THR A 86 -6.18 -1.19 -6.99
N THR A 87 -4.92 -0.83 -6.71
CA THR A 87 -4.07 -1.59 -5.79
C THR A 87 -4.41 -1.25 -4.33
N ASP A 88 -4.11 -2.17 -3.43
CA ASP A 88 -4.19 -1.96 -1.97
C ASP A 88 -3.50 -0.67 -1.52
N VAL A 89 -2.28 -0.41 -2.00
CA VAL A 89 -1.50 0.79 -1.68
C VAL A 89 -2.08 2.08 -2.26
N ASN A 90 -2.72 2.02 -3.43
CA ASN A 90 -3.46 3.15 -3.97
C ASN A 90 -4.74 3.42 -3.16
N GLY A 91 -5.44 2.37 -2.73
CA GLY A 91 -6.55 2.49 -1.79
C GLY A 91 -6.10 3.19 -0.50
N SER A 92 -4.98 2.75 0.08
CA SER A 92 -4.41 3.37 1.28
C SER A 92 -4.02 4.84 1.10
N VAL A 93 -3.28 5.18 0.02
CA VAL A 93 -2.88 6.58 -0.21
C VAL A 93 -4.09 7.48 -0.47
N TYR A 94 -5.14 6.96 -1.10
CA TYR A 94 -6.37 7.74 -1.32
C TYR A 94 -7.12 8.01 -0.02
N GLY A 95 -7.15 7.06 0.92
CA GLY A 95 -7.72 7.32 2.25
C GLY A 95 -6.97 8.42 3.01
N GLU A 96 -5.62 8.39 2.97
CA GLU A 96 -4.82 9.47 3.57
C GLU A 96 -5.02 10.81 2.83
N TYR A 97 -5.17 10.78 1.50
CA TYR A 97 -5.51 11.96 0.71
C TYR A 97 -6.85 12.57 1.14
N VAL A 98 -7.89 11.74 1.31
CA VAL A 98 -9.22 12.17 1.75
C VAL A 98 -9.17 12.83 3.13
N ASN A 99 -8.32 12.35 4.04
CA ASN A 99 -8.13 12.97 5.36
C ASN A 99 -7.36 14.30 5.31
N LEU A 100 -6.55 14.53 4.29
CA LEU A 100 -5.63 15.66 4.22
C LEU A 100 -6.07 16.76 3.25
N LYS A 101 -6.95 16.47 2.30
CA LYS A 101 -7.39 17.40 1.25
C LYS A 101 -8.11 18.65 1.76
N ASP A 102 -8.63 18.64 2.99
CA ASP A 102 -9.26 19.82 3.60
C ASP A 102 -8.22 20.70 4.33
N LYS A 103 -7.05 20.15 4.66
CA LYS A 103 -5.94 20.86 5.31
C LYS A 103 -4.91 21.39 4.31
N TYR A 104 -4.73 20.68 3.20
CA TYR A 104 -3.79 21.02 2.13
C TYR A 104 -4.55 21.06 0.81
N ASP A 105 -4.27 22.05 -0.03
CA ASP A 105 -4.81 22.07 -1.39
C ASP A 105 -4.11 20.98 -2.22
N ASN A 106 -4.87 19.93 -2.60
CA ASN A 106 -4.41 18.78 -3.40
C ASN A 106 -3.07 18.16 -2.92
N PRO A 107 -3.02 17.58 -1.70
CA PRO A 107 -1.77 17.09 -1.14
C PRO A 107 -1.17 15.97 -1.99
N ALA A 108 0.10 16.14 -2.37
CA ALA A 108 0.89 15.07 -2.95
C ALA A 108 1.34 14.12 -1.83
N LEU A 109 1.04 12.82 -1.94
CA LEU A 109 1.35 11.84 -0.89
C LEU A 109 1.98 10.60 -1.50
N VAL A 110 2.86 9.96 -0.73
CA VAL A 110 3.36 8.61 -1.02
C VAL A 110 3.04 7.72 0.17
N TYR A 111 2.39 6.59 -0.06
CA TYR A 111 2.09 5.60 0.96
C TYR A 111 2.87 4.32 0.67
N TYR A 112 3.70 3.89 1.61
CA TYR A 112 4.34 2.57 1.64
C TYR A 112 3.62 1.66 2.63
N THR A 113 3.41 0.41 2.25
CA THR A 113 3.07 -0.66 3.21
C THR A 113 4.29 -1.55 3.43
N LEU A 114 4.67 -1.75 4.69
CA LEU A 114 5.75 -2.65 5.10
C LEU A 114 5.13 -3.83 5.87
N GLY A 115 4.90 -4.95 5.18
CA GLY A 115 4.16 -6.10 5.71
C GLY A 115 4.75 -7.41 5.21
N THR A 116 3.91 -8.31 4.68
CA THR A 116 4.41 -9.57 4.07
C THR A 116 5.33 -9.28 2.87
N GLY A 117 5.03 -8.22 2.13
CA GLY A 117 5.89 -7.62 1.10
C GLY A 117 6.01 -6.12 1.33
N VAL A 118 6.48 -5.41 0.32
CA VAL A 118 6.54 -3.95 0.30
C VAL A 118 5.91 -3.44 -0.98
N GLY A 119 4.84 -2.66 -0.85
CA GLY A 119 4.22 -1.94 -1.95
C GLY A 119 4.19 -0.45 -1.66
N ALA A 120 4.06 0.37 -2.71
CA ALA A 120 3.79 1.78 -2.52
C ALA A 120 2.87 2.37 -3.59
N GLY A 121 2.01 3.29 -3.17
CA GLY A 121 1.16 4.09 -4.04
C GLY A 121 1.50 5.57 -3.86
N ALA A 122 1.28 6.37 -4.89
CA ALA A 122 1.49 7.80 -4.82
C ALA A 122 0.33 8.54 -5.48
N ILE A 123 0.03 9.72 -4.96
CA ILE A 123 -1.02 10.61 -5.48
C ILE A 123 -0.45 12.02 -5.57
N GLN A 124 -0.80 12.73 -6.63
CA GLN A 124 -0.44 14.13 -6.87
C GLN A 124 -1.57 14.79 -7.65
N ASP A 125 -1.95 16.01 -7.27
CA ASP A 125 -3.05 16.74 -7.92
C ASP A 125 -4.37 15.94 -7.95
N GLY A 126 -4.64 15.19 -6.87
CA GLY A 126 -5.81 14.32 -6.74
C GLY A 126 -5.82 13.10 -7.68
N ARG A 127 -4.71 12.81 -8.37
CA ARG A 127 -4.58 11.71 -9.32
C ARG A 127 -3.48 10.74 -8.89
N PHE A 128 -3.74 9.45 -9.04
CA PHE A 128 -2.71 8.45 -8.79
C PHE A 128 -1.54 8.63 -9.76
N ILE A 129 -0.32 8.52 -9.23
CA ILE A 129 0.89 8.45 -10.03
C ILE A 129 1.00 7.03 -10.59
N GLY A 130 1.14 6.95 -11.91
CA GLY A 130 1.24 5.71 -12.67
C GLY A 130 1.31 6.00 -14.15
N GLY A 131 1.58 4.97 -14.96
CA GLY A 131 1.67 5.10 -16.41
C GLY A 131 1.03 3.88 -17.07
N ILE A 132 1.86 3.02 -17.66
CA ILE A 132 1.41 1.74 -18.22
C ILE A 132 0.73 0.85 -17.16
N SER A 133 1.17 0.96 -15.90
CA SER A 133 0.56 0.32 -14.73
C SER A 133 0.89 1.12 -13.45
N THR A 134 0.51 0.60 -12.28
CA THR A 134 0.85 1.16 -10.97
C THR A 134 2.35 1.03 -10.66
N PRO A 135 2.94 1.97 -9.90
CA PRO A 135 4.35 1.89 -9.51
C PRO A 135 4.66 0.67 -8.61
N GLU A 136 5.83 0.07 -8.81
CA GLU A 136 6.37 -1.03 -7.98
C GLU A 136 7.56 -0.53 -7.15
N MET A 137 7.33 0.52 -6.33
CA MET A 137 8.40 1.20 -5.57
C MET A 137 9.04 0.29 -4.51
N GLY A 138 8.38 -0.81 -4.12
CA GLY A 138 8.93 -1.83 -3.23
C GLY A 138 10.11 -2.60 -3.80
N HIS A 139 10.34 -2.52 -5.12
CA HIS A 139 11.39 -3.26 -5.80
C HIS A 139 12.59 -2.41 -6.22
N VAL A 140 12.71 -1.18 -5.73
CA VAL A 140 13.91 -0.35 -5.95
C VAL A 140 15.15 -0.99 -5.34
N ARG A 141 16.31 -0.79 -5.99
CA ARG A 141 17.62 -1.20 -5.47
C ARG A 141 18.13 -0.18 -4.46
N LEU A 142 18.85 -0.67 -3.45
CA LEU A 142 19.37 0.14 -2.35
C LEU A 142 20.86 -0.11 -2.18
N GLN A 143 21.56 0.83 -1.55
CA GLN A 143 22.87 0.56 -1.00
C GLN A 143 22.73 -0.38 0.19
N ARG A 144 23.52 -1.46 0.22
CA ARG A 144 23.52 -2.46 1.30
C ARG A 144 24.15 -1.88 2.57
N HIS A 145 23.54 -2.16 3.72
CA HIS A 145 24.09 -1.78 5.01
C HIS A 145 25.36 -2.60 5.29
N PRO A 146 26.47 -2.01 5.76
CA PRO A 146 27.75 -2.72 5.92
C PRO A 146 27.67 -3.96 6.81
N VAL A 147 26.82 -3.94 7.83
CA VAL A 147 26.64 -5.08 8.76
C VAL A 147 25.66 -6.15 8.26
N ASP A 148 24.99 -5.92 7.14
CA ASP A 148 23.95 -6.82 6.59
C ASP A 148 24.42 -7.52 5.30
N LEU A 149 25.69 -7.36 4.89
CA LEU A 149 26.22 -7.86 3.61
C LEU A 149 26.08 -9.38 3.42
N ASN A 150 25.99 -10.15 4.50
CA ASN A 150 25.81 -11.61 4.43
C ASN A 150 24.36 -12.04 4.19
N PHE A 151 23.39 -11.15 4.36
CA PHE A 151 22.00 -11.43 4.01
C PHE A 151 21.82 -11.23 2.50
N THR A 152 21.29 -12.21 1.79
CA THR A 152 21.11 -12.09 0.33
C THR A 152 19.84 -11.32 -0.05
N GLY A 153 18.89 -11.19 0.89
CA GLY A 153 17.54 -10.74 0.61
C GLY A 153 16.62 -11.89 0.14
N ILE A 154 15.32 -11.73 0.36
CA ILE A 154 14.32 -12.79 0.16
C ILE A 154 13.46 -12.63 -1.10
N CYS A 155 13.56 -11.50 -1.79
CA CYS A 155 12.74 -11.27 -2.98
C CYS A 155 13.14 -12.31 -4.04
N PRO A 156 12.21 -13.11 -4.59
CA PRO A 156 12.56 -14.17 -5.53
C PRO A 156 13.06 -13.63 -6.88
N TYR A 157 12.74 -12.38 -7.22
CA TYR A 157 13.13 -11.74 -8.48
C TYR A 157 14.45 -10.97 -8.36
N HIS A 158 14.62 -10.25 -7.25
CA HIS A 158 15.67 -9.25 -7.13
C HIS A 158 16.65 -9.55 -6.00
N HIS A 159 16.32 -10.48 -5.10
CA HIS A 159 17.03 -10.75 -3.85
C HIS A 159 17.03 -9.53 -2.91
N ASP A 160 17.89 -8.55 -3.14
CA ASP A 160 18.18 -7.42 -2.25
C ASP A 160 17.54 -6.07 -2.65
N CYS A 161 16.39 -6.10 -3.34
CA CYS A 161 15.55 -4.91 -3.46
C CYS A 161 14.95 -4.49 -2.10
N LEU A 162 14.35 -3.30 -2.00
CA LEU A 162 13.74 -2.80 -0.76
C LEU A 162 12.86 -3.88 -0.07
N GLU A 163 11.90 -4.48 -0.78
CA GLU A 163 11.07 -5.58 -0.26
C GLU A 163 11.90 -6.73 0.29
N GLY A 164 12.84 -7.23 -0.51
CA GLY A 164 13.68 -8.35 -0.15
C GLY A 164 14.57 -8.08 1.06
N LEU A 165 14.72 -6.81 1.43
CA LEU A 165 15.49 -6.36 2.58
C LEU A 165 14.65 -5.91 3.76
N VAL A 166 13.39 -5.48 3.61
CA VAL A 166 12.63 -4.89 4.73
C VAL A 166 11.28 -5.53 5.00
N ALA A 167 10.81 -6.45 4.17
CA ALA A 167 9.54 -7.14 4.41
C ALA A 167 9.56 -7.95 5.73
N GLY A 168 8.40 -8.16 6.35
CA GLY A 168 8.22 -8.92 7.58
C GLY A 168 8.89 -10.31 7.59
N PRO A 169 8.84 -11.12 6.50
CA PRO A 169 9.52 -12.41 6.48
C PRO A 169 11.06 -12.30 6.54
N THR A 170 11.63 -11.12 6.26
CA THR A 170 13.08 -10.90 6.37
C THR A 170 13.58 -10.97 7.80
N PHE A 171 12.75 -10.70 8.81
CA PHE A 171 13.13 -10.87 10.23
C PHE A 171 13.42 -12.32 10.53
N LYS A 172 12.54 -13.24 10.12
CA LYS A 172 12.75 -14.67 10.32
C LYS A 172 13.94 -15.17 9.50
N ALA A 173 14.10 -14.68 8.27
CA ALA A 173 15.23 -15.06 7.43
C ALA A 173 16.58 -14.55 7.97
N ARG A 174 16.62 -13.39 8.65
CA ARG A 174 17.84 -12.84 9.26
C ARG A 174 18.13 -13.37 10.67
N LEU A 175 17.10 -13.52 11.49
CA LEU A 175 17.22 -13.69 12.94
C LEU A 175 16.65 -15.02 13.45
N GLY A 176 15.93 -15.76 12.61
CA GLY A 176 15.19 -16.95 13.02
C GLY A 176 13.90 -16.68 13.82
N ILE A 177 13.57 -15.41 14.08
CA ILE A 177 12.38 -14.99 14.84
C ILE A 177 11.42 -14.17 13.98
N SER A 178 10.12 -14.29 14.24
CA SER A 178 9.09 -13.50 13.54
C SER A 178 9.24 -12.02 13.87
N GLY A 179 8.97 -11.14 12.91
CA GLY A 179 9.13 -9.69 13.09
C GLY A 179 8.27 -9.12 14.22
N GLU A 180 7.12 -9.72 14.50
CA GLU A 180 6.25 -9.37 15.62
C GLU A 180 6.93 -9.55 17.00
N ASP A 181 7.76 -10.58 17.14
CA ASP A 181 8.44 -10.94 18.39
C ASP A 181 9.77 -10.20 18.58
N VAL A 182 10.24 -9.45 17.57
CA VAL A 182 11.50 -8.71 17.67
C VAL A 182 11.28 -7.48 18.56
N PRO A 183 12.05 -7.33 19.67
CA PRO A 183 11.96 -6.17 20.54
C PRO A 183 12.33 -4.88 19.81
N ASP A 184 11.66 -3.76 20.14
CA ASP A 184 11.89 -2.46 19.48
C ASP A 184 13.31 -1.91 19.69
N ASN A 185 14.06 -2.41 20.67
CA ASN A 185 15.46 -2.04 20.92
C ASN A 185 16.49 -2.88 20.13
N HIS A 186 16.06 -3.93 19.42
CA HIS A 186 16.97 -4.81 18.69
C HIS A 186 17.71 -4.07 17.55
N PRO A 187 19.01 -4.29 17.31
CA PRO A 187 19.81 -3.54 16.32
C PRO A 187 19.38 -3.77 14.87
N VAL A 188 18.64 -4.84 14.58
CA VAL A 188 18.08 -5.07 13.22
C VAL A 188 17.24 -3.88 12.75
N TRP A 189 16.56 -3.18 13.66
CA TRP A 189 15.72 -2.04 13.31
C TRP A 189 16.53 -0.87 12.77
N ASP A 190 17.81 -0.72 13.11
CA ASP A 190 18.70 0.30 12.52
C ASP A 190 19.05 -0.05 11.07
N ILE A 191 19.29 -1.34 10.79
CA ILE A 191 19.54 -1.86 9.44
C ILE A 191 18.30 -1.63 8.56
N MET A 192 17.12 -1.97 9.07
CA MET A 192 15.85 -1.81 8.36
C MET A 192 15.55 -0.33 8.14
N ALA A 193 15.83 0.53 9.12
CA ALA A 193 15.59 1.96 9.04
C ALA A 193 16.49 2.61 7.98
N TYR A 194 17.74 2.16 7.86
CA TYR A 194 18.66 2.60 6.81
C TYR A 194 18.10 2.31 5.41
N TYR A 195 17.52 1.13 5.18
CA TYR A 195 16.92 0.80 3.88
C TYR A 195 15.64 1.58 3.60
N VAL A 196 14.73 1.67 4.58
CA VAL A 196 13.48 2.42 4.44
C VAL A 196 13.76 3.92 4.23
N ALA A 197 14.76 4.48 4.91
CA ALA A 197 15.17 5.87 4.72
C ALA A 197 15.70 6.14 3.32
N GLN A 198 16.43 5.21 2.70
CA GLN A 198 16.84 5.35 1.29
C GLN A 198 15.64 5.37 0.35
N ALA A 199 14.60 4.58 0.59
CA ALA A 199 13.37 4.63 -0.20
C ALA A 199 12.66 5.98 -0.03
N ALA A 200 12.62 6.51 1.20
CA ALA A 200 12.10 7.86 1.48
C ALA A 200 12.91 8.93 0.74
N VAL A 201 14.24 8.89 0.77
CA VAL A 201 15.12 9.81 0.03
C VAL A 201 14.83 9.77 -1.46
N GLN A 202 14.67 8.57 -2.04
CA GLN A 202 14.36 8.42 -3.46
C GLN A 202 13.03 9.09 -3.83
N VAL A 203 11.95 8.81 -3.10
CA VAL A 203 10.65 9.45 -3.42
C VAL A 203 10.62 10.93 -3.10
N THR A 204 11.38 11.40 -2.10
CA THR A 204 11.60 12.83 -1.89
C THR A 204 12.29 13.45 -3.09
N ALA A 205 13.35 12.85 -3.62
CA ALA A 205 14.07 13.38 -4.77
C ALA A 205 13.24 13.35 -6.07
N ILE A 206 12.42 12.32 -6.26
CA ILE A 206 11.66 12.09 -7.50
C ILE A 206 10.32 12.83 -7.50
N LEU A 207 9.54 12.70 -6.43
CA LEU A 207 8.14 13.13 -6.37
C LEU A 207 7.92 14.36 -5.49
N ARG A 208 8.85 14.68 -4.58
CA ARG A 208 8.74 15.79 -3.62
C ARG A 208 7.34 15.85 -2.93
N PRO A 209 6.85 14.73 -2.34
CA PRO A 209 5.52 14.70 -1.77
C PRO A 209 5.39 15.62 -0.57
N GLN A 210 4.18 16.00 -0.19
CA GLN A 210 3.86 16.72 1.04
C GLN A 210 4.11 15.86 2.29
N LYS A 211 3.84 14.54 2.19
CA LYS A 211 4.11 13.54 3.24
C LYS A 211 4.45 12.18 2.63
N ILE A 212 5.27 11.42 3.35
CA ILE A 212 5.53 10.00 3.12
C ILE A 212 4.94 9.22 4.29
N ILE A 213 3.99 8.34 4.00
CA ILE A 213 3.27 7.56 4.99
C ILE A 213 3.81 6.13 4.93
N PHE A 214 4.24 5.58 6.06
CA PHE A 214 4.65 4.18 6.18
C PHE A 214 3.65 3.43 7.07
N GLY A 215 2.84 2.57 6.48
CA GLY A 215 1.95 1.63 7.15
C GLY A 215 2.46 0.19 7.14
N GLY A 216 1.59 -0.74 7.52
CA GLY A 216 1.93 -2.17 7.62
C GLY A 216 2.55 -2.56 8.97
N SER A 217 2.58 -3.86 9.24
CA SER A 217 2.95 -4.42 10.54
C SER A 217 4.41 -4.16 10.96
N VAL A 218 5.30 -3.88 10.01
CA VAL A 218 6.70 -3.54 10.27
C VAL A 218 6.85 -2.07 10.67
N SER A 219 5.95 -1.19 10.23
CA SER A 219 6.03 0.26 10.42
C SER A 219 5.55 0.71 11.80
N ARG A 220 6.23 0.27 12.86
CA ARG A 220 5.94 0.68 14.25
C ARG A 220 6.35 2.14 14.49
N PRO A 221 5.70 2.88 15.40
CA PRO A 221 6.11 4.24 15.73
C PRO A 221 7.59 4.38 16.14
N ALA A 222 8.07 3.50 17.02
CA ALA A 222 9.48 3.50 17.45
C ALA A 222 10.47 3.19 16.30
N PHE A 223 10.04 2.40 15.31
CA PHE A 223 10.83 2.15 14.11
C PHE A 223 10.91 3.40 13.22
N LEU A 224 9.81 4.15 13.09
CA LEU A 224 9.76 5.34 12.24
C LEU A 224 10.65 6.47 12.75
N GLU A 225 10.86 6.59 14.06
CA GLU A 225 11.86 7.49 14.64
C GLU A 225 13.28 7.21 14.13
N ARG A 226 13.63 5.92 13.98
CA ARG A 226 14.93 5.51 13.41
C ARG A 226 15.00 5.82 11.92
N VAL A 227 13.90 5.62 11.18
CA VAL A 227 13.80 5.99 9.76
C VAL A 227 14.05 7.49 9.57
N ARG A 228 13.44 8.35 10.39
CA ARG A 228 13.66 9.81 10.34
C ARG A 228 15.12 10.19 10.58
N LYS A 229 15.78 9.57 11.57
CA LYS A 229 17.22 9.79 11.85
C LYS A 229 18.09 9.41 10.64
N GLN A 230 17.85 8.23 10.06
CA GLN A 230 18.58 7.78 8.88
C GLN A 230 18.30 8.65 7.66
N PHE A 231 17.04 9.07 7.47
CA PHE A 231 16.66 9.99 6.40
C PHE A 231 17.39 11.32 6.52
N ALA A 232 17.43 11.93 7.72
CA ALA A 232 18.14 13.18 7.95
C ALA A 232 19.63 13.09 7.54
N MET A 233 20.30 12.01 7.92
CA MET A 233 21.70 11.77 7.57
C MET A 233 21.90 11.60 6.06
N LEU A 234 21.04 10.83 5.39
CA LEU A 234 21.14 10.54 3.96
C LEU A 234 20.73 11.74 3.09
N TRP A 235 19.74 12.51 3.53
CA TRP A 235 19.25 13.70 2.83
C TRP A 235 20.18 14.90 3.01
N ASN A 236 20.90 14.94 4.14
CA ASN A 236 21.97 15.90 4.43
C ASN A 236 21.57 17.37 4.16
N ASP A 237 20.36 17.73 4.61
CA ASP A 237 19.77 19.06 4.47
C ASP A 237 19.81 19.65 3.04
N TYR A 238 19.87 18.80 2.00
CA TYR A 238 20.03 19.26 0.62
C TYR A 238 18.91 20.21 0.17
N LEU A 239 17.65 19.87 0.50
CA LEU A 239 16.49 20.74 0.29
C LEU A 239 15.54 20.64 1.48
N PRO A 240 14.80 21.71 1.82
CA PRO A 240 13.89 21.68 2.96
C PRO A 240 12.74 20.69 2.72
N VAL A 241 12.42 19.92 3.76
CA VAL A 241 11.24 19.04 3.85
C VAL A 241 10.35 19.36 5.05
N GLY A 242 10.69 20.40 5.82
CA GLY A 242 10.01 20.75 7.07
C GLY A 242 10.36 19.80 8.21
N SER A 243 9.47 19.69 9.20
CA SER A 243 9.64 18.77 10.32
C SER A 243 9.52 17.32 9.87
N LEU A 244 10.49 16.47 10.23
CA LEU A 244 10.44 15.05 9.88
C LEU A 244 9.30 14.31 10.59
N ASP A 245 8.83 14.80 11.73
CA ASP A 245 7.66 14.26 12.43
C ASP A 245 6.35 14.53 11.70
N GLU A 246 6.33 15.52 10.81
CA GLU A 246 5.20 15.80 9.93
C GLU A 246 5.40 15.25 8.52
N TYR A 247 6.65 15.06 8.10
CA TYR A 247 7.01 14.63 6.74
C TYR A 247 6.95 13.11 6.57
N ILE A 248 7.55 12.36 7.49
CA ILE A 248 7.59 10.89 7.47
C ILE A 248 6.71 10.41 8.62
N VAL A 249 5.53 9.86 8.31
CA VAL A 249 4.48 9.58 9.31
C VAL A 249 3.94 8.16 9.20
N ASN A 250 3.32 7.68 10.28
CA ASN A 250 2.44 6.52 10.21
C ASN A 250 1.06 6.92 9.66
N PRO A 251 0.21 5.96 9.23
CA PRO A 251 -1.11 6.27 8.72
C PRO A 251 -1.96 7.02 9.76
N SER A 252 -2.74 8.00 9.31
CA SER A 252 -3.62 8.79 10.18
C SER A 252 -4.89 8.03 10.56
N VAL A 253 -5.31 7.06 9.74
CA VAL A 253 -6.50 6.24 10.00
C VAL A 253 -6.14 5.05 10.91
N PRO A 254 -6.79 4.88 12.07
CA PRO A 254 -6.54 3.76 12.97
C PRO A 254 -6.81 2.39 12.33
N GLY A 255 -6.19 1.34 12.88
CA GLY A 255 -6.54 -0.05 12.57
C GLY A 255 -6.30 -0.48 11.12
N ASN A 256 -5.32 0.12 10.44
CA ASN A 256 -5.10 -0.04 8.99
C ASN A 256 -6.30 0.39 8.12
N GLY A 257 -7.10 1.33 8.62
CA GLY A 257 -8.33 1.77 7.97
C GLY A 257 -8.14 2.67 6.75
N SER A 258 -6.92 3.09 6.41
CA SER A 258 -6.68 4.00 5.26
C SER A 258 -7.20 3.40 3.95
N ALA A 259 -7.02 2.09 3.74
CA ALA A 259 -7.56 1.42 2.55
C ALA A 259 -9.09 1.35 2.57
N THR A 260 -9.72 1.16 3.74
CA THR A 260 -11.19 1.15 3.88
C THR A 260 -11.78 2.52 3.58
N LEU A 261 -11.23 3.58 4.18
CA LEU A 261 -11.64 4.97 3.90
C LEU A 261 -11.43 5.30 2.42
N GLY A 262 -10.28 4.92 1.86
CA GLY A 262 -9.97 5.07 0.45
C GLY A 262 -10.99 4.37 -0.44
N ASN A 263 -11.37 3.13 -0.13
CA ASN A 263 -12.37 2.39 -0.90
C ASN A 263 -13.76 3.05 -0.84
N PHE A 264 -14.22 3.51 0.32
CA PHE A 264 -15.50 4.24 0.39
C PHE A 264 -15.47 5.50 -0.46
N ALA A 265 -14.37 6.27 -0.39
CA ALA A 265 -14.22 7.50 -1.15
C ALA A 265 -14.06 7.26 -2.67
N LEU A 266 -13.38 6.20 -3.09
CA LEU A 266 -13.25 5.82 -4.50
C LEU A 266 -14.57 5.30 -5.08
N ALA A 267 -15.33 4.52 -4.31
CA ALA A 267 -16.67 4.09 -4.72
C ALA A 267 -17.61 5.29 -4.89
N LYS A 268 -17.58 6.25 -3.95
CA LYS A 268 -18.32 7.51 -4.07
C LYS A 268 -17.90 8.32 -5.29
N HIS A 269 -16.60 8.39 -5.58
CA HIS A 269 -16.07 9.10 -6.75
C HIS A 269 -16.61 8.57 -8.08
N LEU A 270 -16.88 7.25 -8.19
CA LEU A 270 -17.54 6.69 -9.38
C LEU A 270 -18.93 7.29 -9.60
N ILE A 271 -19.74 7.30 -8.54
CA ILE A 271 -21.13 7.75 -8.61
C ILE A 271 -21.22 9.26 -8.88
N GLU A 272 -20.26 10.05 -8.40
CA GLU A 272 -20.23 11.50 -8.61
C GLU A 272 -19.72 11.89 -9.99
N LYS A 273 -18.93 11.04 -10.66
CA LYS A 273 -18.48 11.27 -12.04
C LYS A 273 -19.56 11.03 -13.09
N ASP A 274 -20.52 10.16 -12.77
CA ASP A 274 -21.63 9.79 -13.67
C ASP A 274 -22.84 10.74 -13.56
N LYS A 275 -22.72 11.85 -12.81
CA LYS A 275 -23.72 12.93 -12.68
C LYS A 275 -23.28 14.19 -13.41
#